data_AF-A0A950Q3X6-F1
#
_entry.id   AF-A0A950Q3X6-F1
#
_cell.length_a   1.000
_cell.length_b   1.000
_cell.length_c   1.000
_cell.angle_alpha   90.00
_cell.angle_beta   90.00
_cell.angle_gamma   90.00
#
_symmetry.space_group_name_H-M   'P 1'
#
loop_
_entity.id
_entity.type
_entity.pdbx_description
1 polymer ?
#
loop_
_entity_poly.entity_id
_entity_poly.type
_entity_poly.pdbx_seq_one_letter_code
_entity_poly.pdbx_strand_id
1 'polypeptide(L)' 'MDGNGRWAEARGLARTEGHKKGEDALFEAVEGSLELGVKW' A
#
# COMPACT_ATOMS: atom_id res chain seq x y z
N MET A 1 6.34 -1.80 0.49
CA MET A 1 5.62 -1.72 1.77
C MET A 1 5.38 -3.14 2.29
N ASP A 2 5.73 -3.44 3.54
CA ASP A 2 5.51 -4.77 4.15
C ASP A 2 4.09 -4.90 4.71
N GLY A 3 3.60 -6.14 4.87
CA GLY A 3 2.33 -6.42 5.54
C GLY A 3 1.14 -6.71 4.63
N ASN A 4 1.25 -6.47 3.32
CA ASN A 4 0.18 -6.73 2.35
C ASN A 4 -0.36 -8.17 2.38
N GLY A 5 0.54 -9.15 2.53
CA GLY A 5 0.16 -10.56 2.67
C GLY A 5 -0.63 -10.84 3.95
N ARG A 6 -0.17 -10.31 5.10
CA ARG A 6 -0.88 -10.43 6.39
C ARG A 6 -2.25 -9.73 6.35
N TRP A 7 -2.34 -8.59 5.67
CA TRP A 7 -3.59 -7.86 5.48
C TRP A 7 -4.62 -8.67 4.70
N ALA A 8 -4.20 -9.35 3.64
CA ALA A 8 -5.05 -10.23 2.83
C ALA A 8 -5.47 -11.49 3.61
N GLU A 9 -4.51 -12.14 4.29
CA GLU A 9 -4.75 -13.32 5.11
C GLU A 9 -5.77 -13.06 6.23
N ALA A 10 -5.64 -11.93 6.95
CA ALA A 10 -6.60 -11.51 7.97
C ALA A 10 -8.04 -11.30 7.45
N ARG A 11 -8.21 -11.23 6.12
CA ARG A 11 -9.50 -11.06 5.44
C ARG A 11 -9.93 -12.31 4.66
N GLY A 12 -9.17 -13.40 4.76
CA GLY A 12 -9.42 -14.63 3.98
C GLY A 12 -9.27 -14.44 2.48
N LEU A 13 -8.48 -13.45 2.04
CA LEU A 13 -8.26 -13.13 0.63
C LEU A 13 -6.96 -13.76 0.12
N ALA A 14 -6.88 -13.93 -1.21
CA ALA A 14 -5.64 -14.30 -1.86
C ALA A 14 -4.58 -13.21 -1.65
N ARG A 15 -3.30 -13.62 -1.56
CA ARG A 15 -2.18 -12.70 -1.35
C ARG A 15 -2.10 -11.59 -2.41
N THR A 16 -2.53 -11.87 -3.65
CA THR A 16 -2.61 -10.91 -4.76
C THR A 16 -3.52 -9.73 -4.46
N GLU A 17 -4.57 -9.92 -3.66
CA GLU A 17 -5.47 -8.82 -3.27
C GLU A 17 -4.76 -7.85 -2.31
N GLY A 18 -3.90 -8.36 -1.44
CA GLY A 18 -3.02 -7.52 -0.63
C GLY A 18 -2.04 -6.72 -1.47
N HIS A 19 -1.53 -7.29 -2.56
CA HIS A 19 -0.65 -6.56 -3.48
C HIS A 19 -1.38 -5.44 -4.21
N LYS A 20 -2.60 -5.69 -4.73
CA LYS A 20 -3.45 -4.63 -5.31
C LYS A 20 -3.71 -3.51 -4.31
N LYS A 21 -4.06 -3.85 -3.06
CA LYS A 21 -4.27 -2.82 -2.03
C LYS A 21 -2.99 -2.05 -1.70
N GLY A 22 -1.84 -2.73 -1.80
CA GLY A 22 -0.53 -2.11 -1.66
C GLY A 22 -0.18 -1.14 -2.80
N GLU A 23 -0.75 -1.28 -3.98
CA GLU A 23 -0.58 -0.33 -5.07
C GLU A 23 -1.29 0.99 -4.75
N ASP A 24 -2.55 0.94 -4.31
CA ASP A 24 -3.30 2.13 -3.88
C ASP A 24 -2.55 2.91 -2.80
N ALA A 25 -2.09 2.21 -1.75
CA ALA A 25 -1.38 2.83 -0.64
C ALA A 25 -0.02 3.42 -1.05
N LEU A 26 0.60 2.90 -2.12
CA LEU A 26 1.83 3.47 -2.67
C LEU A 26 1.54 4.82 -3.32
N PHE A 27 0.48 4.90 -4.12
CA PHE A 27 0.08 6.15 -4.76
C PHE A 27 -0.30 7.22 -3.73
N GLU A 28 -1.13 6.87 -2.74
CA GLU A 28 -1.49 7.78 -1.64
C GLU A 28 -0.25 8.32 -0.90
N ALA A 29 0.73 7.45 -0.62
CA ALA A 29 1.97 7.86 0.05
C ALA A 29 2.84 8.79 -0.81
N VAL A 30 2.94 8.52 -2.12
CA VAL A 30 3.70 9.36 -3.06
C VAL A 30 3.03 10.72 -3.22
N GLU A 31 1.72 10.75 -3.45
CA GLU A 31 0.94 11.98 -3.60
C GLU A 31 1.03 12.85 -2.34
N GLY A 32 0.83 12.27 -1.16
CA GLY A 32 0.99 13.01 0.10
C GLY A 32 2.42 13.53 0.30
N SER A 33 3.44 12.78 -0.11
CA SER A 33 4.84 13.24 -0.05
C SER A 33 5.09 14.44 -0.97
N LEU A 34 4.48 14.46 -2.17
CA LEU A 34 4.55 15.58 -3.11
C LEU A 34 3.84 16.82 -2.55
N GLU A 35 2.64 16.65 -2.00
CA GLU A 35 1.86 17.74 -1.38
C GLU A 35 2.60 18.38 -0.20
N LEU A 36 3.28 17.57 0.61
CA LEU A 36 4.10 18.03 1.73
C LEU A 36 5.46 18.59 1.30
N GLY A 37 5.79 18.54 0.01
CA GLY A 37 7.05 19.05 -0.53
C GLY A 37 8.28 18.26 -0.10
N VAL A 38 8.11 16.98 0.30
CA VAL A 38 9.20 16.10 0.72
C VAL A 38 10.23 15.97 -0.41
N LYS A 39 11.52 16.06 -0.04
CA LYS A 39 12.68 15.89 -0.92
C LYS A 39 13.48 14.66 -0.50
N TRP A 40 14.30 14.14 -1.42
CA TRP A 40 15.05 12.89 -1.28
C TRP A 40 16.54 13.12 -1.49
#